data_AF-A0AAD1ERL5-F1
#
_entry.id   AF-A0AAD1ERL5-F1
#
_cell.length_a   1.000
_cell.length_b   1.000
_cell.length_c   1.000
_cell.angle_alpha   90.00
_cell.angle_beta   90.00
_cell.angle_gamma   90.00
#
_symmetry.space_group_name_H-M   'P 1'
#
loop_
_entity.id
_entity.type
_entity.pdbx_description
1 polymer ?
#
loop_
_entity_poly.entity_id
_entity_poly.type
_entity_poly.pdbx_seq_one_letter_code
_entity_poly.pdbx_strand_id
1 'polypeptide(L)'
;MDALAGLGFGVTIITALKLMGLHRASSRAKAVAKVGSLAMGLEAIIYLLLIMLGAISLGFAKLTANGGTAFNQIMTHYTGLIGTALLGAMTLLACLTTAIGLVTSFSQDLGHRFPKLGYHFFLPITTIGAFFIANFGLDQIIAYSTPILMLLYPLAIALIMLGLLHPWIGKNTRIYKTTIAFTMIPALLDAIHALPAGLAQLPFFAGIQHFASTFIPLFGIGMDFVPFLLIGFICGFIAAKFSGAKLAPDLPDPD
;
A
#
# COMPACT_ATOMS: atom_id res chain seq x y z
N MET A 1 -4.18 1.10 -1.14
CA MET A 1 -2.92 1.69 -0.60
C MET A 1 -2.71 1.24 0.85
N ASP A 2 -3.72 0.61 1.44
CA ASP A 2 -3.83 0.31 2.86
C ASP A 2 -2.80 -0.71 3.34
N ALA A 3 -2.37 -1.63 2.47
CA ALA A 3 -1.30 -2.58 2.76
C ALA A 3 0.05 -1.87 3.00
N LEU A 4 0.40 -0.90 2.15
CA LEU A 4 1.63 -0.10 2.28
C LEU A 4 1.58 0.79 3.52
N ALA A 5 0.42 1.43 3.76
CA ALA A 5 0.19 2.20 4.97
C ALA A 5 0.31 1.33 6.23
N GLY A 6 -0.22 0.10 6.22
CA GLY A 6 -0.09 -0.85 7.31
C GLY A 6 1.38 -1.24 7.61
N LEU A 7 2.20 -1.41 6.58
CA LEU A 7 3.64 -1.66 6.76
C LEU A 7 4.37 -0.45 7.38
N GLY A 8 4.02 0.78 6.98
CA GLY A 8 4.61 2.00 7.53
C GLY A 8 4.11 2.34 8.95
N PHE A 9 2.82 2.16 9.22
CA PHE A 9 2.17 2.47 10.50
C PHE A 9 2.31 1.37 11.55
N GLY A 10 2.78 0.19 11.16
CA GLY A 10 2.90 -0.95 12.06
C GLY A 10 3.67 -0.61 13.35
N VAL A 11 4.77 0.15 13.24
CA VAL A 11 5.57 0.55 14.42
C VAL A 11 4.78 1.46 15.36
N THR A 12 4.08 2.45 14.83
CA THR A 12 3.29 3.40 15.62
C THR A 12 2.10 2.71 16.29
N ILE A 13 1.38 1.83 15.57
CA ILE A 13 0.29 1.02 16.11
C ILE A 13 0.78 0.11 17.24
N ILE A 14 1.91 -0.59 17.02
CA ILE A 14 2.50 -1.47 18.03
C ILE A 14 2.92 -0.68 19.27
N THR A 15 3.44 0.53 19.08
CA THR A 15 3.85 1.43 20.17
C THR A 15 2.64 1.94 20.95
N ALA A 16 1.57 2.35 20.26
CA ALA A 16 0.31 2.75 20.91
C ALA A 16 -0.29 1.61 21.74
N LEU A 17 -0.30 0.38 21.24
CA LEU A 17 -0.80 -0.78 21.99
C LEU A 17 0.04 -1.10 23.23
N LYS A 18 1.36 -0.87 23.18
CA LYS A 18 2.22 -0.99 24.36
C LYS A 18 1.85 0.05 25.42
N LEU A 19 1.54 1.28 25.01
CA LEU A 19 1.11 2.35 25.92
C LEU A 19 -0.26 2.05 26.55
N MET A 20 -1.12 1.29 25.87
CA MET A 20 -2.40 0.80 26.40
C MET A 20 -2.25 -0.42 27.34
N GLY A 21 -1.03 -0.81 27.72
CA GLY A 21 -0.78 -1.91 28.66
C GLY A 21 -0.72 -3.31 28.03
N LEU A 22 -0.81 -3.45 26.70
CA LEU A 22 -0.64 -4.75 26.04
C LEU A 22 0.85 -5.06 25.81
N HIS A 23 1.50 -5.68 26.80
CA HIS A 23 2.92 -6.03 26.71
C HIS A 23 3.19 -7.35 25.96
N ARG A 24 2.27 -8.33 26.01
CA ARG A 24 2.44 -9.65 25.35
C ARG A 24 2.26 -9.55 23.83
N ALA A 25 3.21 -10.07 23.05
CA ALA A 25 3.17 -10.02 21.59
C ALA A 25 1.93 -10.72 20.99
N SER A 26 1.57 -11.90 21.52
CA SER A 26 0.36 -12.64 21.08
C SER A 26 -0.92 -11.85 21.33
N SER A 27 -1.05 -11.20 22.50
CA SER A 27 -2.23 -10.37 22.82
C SER A 27 -2.34 -9.15 21.92
N ARG A 28 -1.22 -8.48 21.61
CA ARG A 28 -1.20 -7.37 20.63
C ARG A 28 -1.63 -7.83 19.25
N ALA A 29 -1.08 -8.95 18.75
CA ALA A 29 -1.43 -9.48 17.44
C ALA A 29 -2.93 -9.83 17.33
N LYS A 30 -3.50 -10.48 18.36
CA LYS A 30 -4.94 -10.79 18.40
C LYS A 30 -5.81 -9.54 18.46
N ALA A 31 -5.42 -8.54 19.25
CA ALA A 31 -6.14 -7.27 19.33
C ALA A 31 -6.16 -6.54 17.99
N VAL A 32 -4.99 -6.43 17.34
CA VAL A 32 -4.88 -5.83 15.99
C VAL A 32 -5.69 -6.61 14.98
N ALA A 33 -5.62 -7.95 14.99
CA ALA A 33 -6.36 -8.78 14.04
C ALA A 33 -7.88 -8.62 14.19
N LYS A 34 -8.40 -8.58 15.44
CA LYS A 34 -9.83 -8.45 15.70
C LYS A 34 -10.37 -7.06 15.30
N VAL A 35 -9.66 -6.00 15.67
CA VAL A 35 -10.07 -4.63 15.32
C VAL A 35 -9.88 -4.40 13.82
N GLY A 36 -8.77 -4.87 13.27
CA GLY A 36 -8.45 -4.77 11.85
C GLY A 36 -9.44 -5.51 10.95
N SER A 37 -9.85 -6.74 11.31
CA SER A 37 -10.82 -7.48 10.50
C SER A 37 -12.21 -6.81 10.49
N LEU A 38 -12.65 -6.25 11.63
CA LEU A 38 -13.88 -5.49 11.69
C LEU A 38 -13.80 -4.22 10.83
N ALA A 39 -12.71 -3.46 10.97
CA ALA A 39 -12.50 -2.23 10.20
C ALA A 39 -12.43 -2.51 8.69
N MET A 40 -11.65 -3.50 8.27
CA MET A 40 -11.54 -3.88 6.85
C MET A 40 -12.86 -4.42 6.30
N GLY A 41 -13.64 -5.15 7.10
CA GLY A 41 -14.97 -5.63 6.68
C GLY A 41 -15.94 -4.48 6.41
N LEU A 42 -15.98 -3.48 7.31
CA LEU A 42 -16.81 -2.29 7.11
C LEU A 42 -16.34 -1.46 5.92
N GLU A 43 -15.03 -1.28 5.78
CA GLU A 43 -14.42 -0.54 4.66
C GLU A 43 -14.73 -1.21 3.31
N ALA A 44 -14.66 -2.54 3.23
CA ALA A 44 -15.01 -3.29 2.03
C ALA A 44 -16.48 -3.05 1.61
N ILE A 45 -17.41 -3.01 2.57
CA ILE A 45 -18.81 -2.70 2.31
C ILE A 45 -18.94 -1.27 1.77
N ILE A 46 -18.27 -0.29 2.38
CA ILE A 46 -18.30 1.10 1.94
C ILE A 46 -17.76 1.23 0.51
N TYR A 47 -16.62 0.59 0.19
CA TYR A 47 -16.09 0.62 -1.18
C TYR A 47 -17.03 -0.01 -2.20
N LEU A 48 -17.70 -1.11 -1.87
CA LEU A 48 -18.70 -1.72 -2.76
C LEU A 48 -19.86 -0.76 -3.03
N LEU A 49 -20.36 -0.07 -2.00
CA LEU A 49 -21.40 0.94 -2.14
C LEU A 49 -20.93 2.14 -2.96
N LEU A 50 -19.68 2.58 -2.79
CA LEU A 50 -19.10 3.67 -3.57
C LEU A 50 -18.91 3.28 -5.04
N ILE A 51 -18.48 2.06 -5.33
CA ILE A 51 -18.39 1.53 -6.71
C ILE A 51 -19.78 1.50 -7.35
N MET A 52 -20.78 1.00 -6.62
CA MET A 52 -22.17 0.97 -7.09
C MET A 52 -22.70 2.39 -7.35
N LEU A 53 -22.45 3.32 -6.43
CA LEU A 53 -22.82 4.73 -6.57
C LEU A 53 -22.15 5.37 -7.79
N GLY A 54 -20.85 5.10 -8.00
CA GLY A 54 -20.11 5.56 -9.17
C GLY A 54 -20.68 4.99 -10.48
N ALA A 55 -21.01 3.71 -10.52
CA ALA A 55 -21.62 3.07 -11.69
C ALA A 55 -23.00 3.65 -12.01
N ILE A 56 -23.86 3.83 -10.99
CA ILE A 56 -25.20 4.42 -11.14
C ILE A 56 -25.11 5.88 -11.59
N SER A 57 -24.07 6.61 -11.15
CA SER A 57 -23.89 8.02 -11.51
C SER A 57 -23.77 8.26 -13.01
N LEU A 58 -23.28 7.26 -13.78
CA LEU A 58 -23.19 7.35 -15.23
C LEU A 58 -24.55 7.45 -15.94
N GLY A 59 -25.65 7.14 -15.24
CA GLY A 59 -27.00 7.32 -15.76
C GLY A 59 -27.46 8.78 -15.83
N PHE A 60 -26.83 9.69 -15.06
CA PHE A 60 -27.22 11.10 -15.00
C PHE A 60 -26.04 12.09 -15.08
N ALA A 61 -24.80 11.62 -14.91
CA ALA A 61 -23.57 12.40 -15.02
C ALA A 61 -22.64 11.79 -16.08
N LYS A 62 -21.84 12.64 -16.74
CA LYS A 62 -20.79 12.17 -17.65
C LYS A 62 -19.58 11.68 -16.86
N LEU A 63 -18.78 10.83 -17.48
CA LEU A 63 -17.50 10.40 -16.91
C LEU A 63 -16.62 11.63 -16.63
N THR A 64 -16.14 11.76 -15.39
CA THR A 64 -15.29 12.87 -14.95
C THR A 64 -13.81 12.50 -15.03
N ALA A 65 -12.94 13.52 -14.96
CA ALA A 65 -11.49 13.33 -15.00
C ALA A 65 -10.94 12.56 -13.78
N ASN A 66 -11.56 12.72 -12.60
CA ASN A 66 -11.12 12.06 -11.38
C ASN A 66 -12.26 11.80 -10.37
N GLY A 67 -11.94 11.00 -9.35
CA GLY A 67 -12.89 10.63 -8.30
C GLY A 67 -13.38 11.81 -7.46
N GLY A 68 -12.57 12.84 -7.24
CA GLY A 68 -12.99 14.03 -6.48
C GLY A 68 -14.09 14.82 -7.19
N THR A 69 -13.91 15.06 -8.49
CA THR A 69 -14.92 15.71 -9.33
C THR A 69 -16.16 14.83 -9.52
N ALA A 70 -16.00 13.51 -9.65
CA ALA A 70 -17.12 12.57 -9.69
C ALA A 70 -17.98 12.68 -8.42
N PHE A 71 -17.33 12.62 -7.25
CA PHE A 71 -18.02 12.61 -5.97
C PHE A 71 -18.75 13.93 -5.70
N ASN A 72 -18.13 15.07 -6.07
CA ASN A 72 -18.77 16.37 -5.96
C ASN A 72 -20.02 16.47 -6.86
N GLN A 73 -19.95 15.98 -8.11
CA GLN A 73 -21.11 15.98 -9.02
C GLN A 73 -22.26 15.11 -8.49
N ILE A 74 -21.94 13.91 -8.00
CA ILE A 74 -22.92 13.00 -7.40
C ILE A 74 -23.60 13.66 -6.20
N MET A 75 -22.82 14.25 -5.28
CA MET A 75 -23.41 14.91 -4.11
C MET A 75 -24.20 16.16 -4.49
N THR A 76 -23.76 16.93 -5.49
CA THR A 76 -24.50 18.10 -5.98
C THR A 76 -25.87 17.66 -6.51
N HIS A 77 -25.92 16.55 -7.25
CA HIS A 77 -27.16 16.02 -7.81
C HIS A 77 -28.16 15.57 -6.73
N TYR A 78 -27.70 14.84 -5.71
CA TYR A 78 -28.60 14.29 -4.68
C TYR A 78 -28.94 15.24 -3.53
N THR A 79 -27.99 16.10 -3.14
CA THR A 79 -28.08 16.87 -1.88
C THR A 79 -27.96 18.37 -2.08
N GLY A 80 -27.74 18.83 -3.32
CA GLY A 80 -27.56 20.23 -3.65
C GLY A 80 -26.34 20.86 -2.97
N LEU A 81 -26.39 22.17 -2.77
CA LEU A 81 -25.27 22.95 -2.23
C LEU A 81 -24.98 22.65 -0.74
N ILE A 82 -26.01 22.35 0.04
CA ILE A 82 -25.86 22.13 1.49
C ILE A 82 -25.13 20.81 1.76
N GLY A 83 -25.53 19.73 1.08
CA GLY A 83 -24.88 18.43 1.29
C GLY A 83 -23.50 18.34 0.66
N THR A 84 -23.22 19.07 -0.43
CA THR A 84 -21.86 19.19 -0.97
C THR A 84 -20.92 19.96 -0.06
N ALA A 85 -21.41 21.02 0.61
CA ALA A 85 -20.64 21.72 1.63
C ALA A 85 -20.34 20.82 2.84
N LEU A 86 -21.34 20.06 3.31
CA LEU A 86 -21.16 19.07 4.39
C LEU A 86 -20.15 17.99 3.99
N LEU A 87 -20.24 17.47 2.77
CA LEU A 87 -19.27 16.52 2.21
C LEU A 87 -17.86 17.09 2.25
N GLY A 88 -17.68 18.34 1.82
CA GLY A 88 -16.38 19.02 1.86
C GLY A 88 -15.81 19.09 3.27
N ALA A 89 -16.63 19.45 4.26
CA ALA A 89 -16.22 19.48 5.66
C ALA A 89 -15.85 18.09 6.19
N MET A 90 -16.65 17.06 5.91
CA MET A 90 -16.34 15.67 6.31
C MET A 90 -15.07 15.16 5.66
N THR A 91 -14.89 15.43 4.37
CA THR A 91 -13.70 15.03 3.61
C THR A 91 -12.46 15.72 4.16
N LEU A 92 -12.54 17.01 4.49
CA LEU A 92 -11.45 17.75 5.12
C LEU A 92 -11.06 17.13 6.46
N LEU A 93 -12.03 16.81 7.32
CA LEU A 93 -11.77 16.18 8.61
C LEU A 93 -11.15 14.78 8.44
N ALA A 94 -11.69 13.97 7.52
CA ALA A 94 -11.16 12.65 7.23
C ALA A 94 -9.71 12.72 6.73
N CYS A 95 -9.45 13.51 5.69
CA CYS A 95 -8.11 13.68 5.13
C CYS A 95 -7.13 14.29 6.13
N LEU A 96 -7.58 15.19 7.01
CA LEU A 96 -6.74 15.77 8.07
C LEU A 96 -6.24 14.68 9.03
N THR A 97 -7.12 13.79 9.49
CA THR A 97 -6.70 12.71 10.40
C THR A 97 -5.71 11.73 9.74
N THR A 98 -5.93 11.38 8.47
CA THR A 98 -5.00 10.54 7.71
C THR A 98 -3.66 11.22 7.48
N ALA A 99 -3.66 12.51 7.12
CA ALA A 99 -2.45 13.29 6.92
C ALA A 99 -1.62 13.41 8.20
N ILE A 100 -2.26 13.68 9.35
CA ILE A 100 -1.60 13.71 10.66
C ILE A 100 -0.97 12.33 10.96
N GLY A 101 -1.69 11.24 10.73
CA GLY A 101 -1.18 9.88 10.92
C GLY A 101 0.05 9.57 10.05
N LEU A 102 -0.01 9.90 8.76
CA LEU A 102 1.08 9.73 7.79
C LEU A 102 2.33 10.52 8.19
N VAL A 103 2.17 11.82 8.43
CA VAL A 103 3.27 12.74 8.75
C VAL A 103 3.94 12.36 10.07
N THR A 104 3.16 12.04 11.10
CA THR A 104 3.71 11.65 12.41
C THR A 104 4.45 10.32 12.35
N SER A 105 3.86 9.29 11.74
CA SER A 105 4.48 7.95 11.67
C SER A 105 5.73 7.95 10.79
N PHE A 106 5.71 8.65 9.65
CA PHE A 106 6.88 8.80 8.79
C PHE A 106 8.01 9.53 9.52
N SER A 107 7.69 10.62 10.23
CA SER A 107 8.69 11.37 11.01
C SER A 107 9.24 10.54 12.19
N GLN A 108 8.43 9.69 12.81
CA GLN A 108 8.87 8.75 13.84
C GLN A 108 9.84 7.72 13.28
N ASP A 109 9.52 7.12 12.13
CA ASP A 109 10.37 6.11 11.51
C ASP A 109 11.71 6.69 11.05
N LEU A 110 11.70 7.86 10.39
CA LEU A 110 12.93 8.56 10.00
C LEU A 110 13.73 9.03 11.22
N GLY A 111 13.05 9.50 12.26
CA GLY A 111 13.70 9.89 13.52
C GLY A 111 14.39 8.71 14.22
N HIS A 112 13.77 7.53 14.22
CA HIS A 112 14.40 6.30 14.71
C HIS A 112 15.55 5.84 13.82
N ARG A 113 15.44 5.97 12.49
CA ARG A 113 16.48 5.57 11.55
C ARG A 113 17.69 6.50 11.59
N PHE A 114 17.47 7.81 11.78
CA PHE A 114 18.49 8.86 11.84
C PHE A 114 18.44 9.59 13.21
N PRO A 115 18.92 8.95 14.29
CA PRO A 115 18.78 9.45 15.65
C PRO A 115 19.49 10.77 15.93
N LYS A 116 20.46 11.17 15.09
CA LYS A 116 21.16 12.46 15.20
C LYS A 116 20.26 13.67 14.85
N LEU A 117 19.27 13.47 13.98
CA LEU A 117 18.35 14.53 13.53
C LEU A 117 17.03 14.46 14.32
N GLY A 118 16.55 13.25 14.61
CA GLY A 118 15.39 13.01 15.47
C GLY A 118 14.03 13.41 14.87
N TYR A 119 12.96 13.09 15.59
CA TYR A 119 11.56 13.30 15.16
C TYR A 119 11.23 14.78 14.85
N HIS A 120 11.67 15.70 15.72
CA HIS A 120 11.33 17.13 15.61
C HIS A 120 11.95 17.81 14.38
N PHE A 121 12.99 17.23 13.77
CA PHE A 121 13.57 17.73 12.52
C PHE A 121 12.78 17.25 11.30
N PHE A 122 12.39 15.97 11.25
CA PHE A 122 11.66 15.41 10.11
C PHE A 122 10.20 15.85 10.02
N LEU A 123 9.56 16.14 11.16
CA LEU A 123 8.17 16.57 11.21
C LEU A 123 7.86 17.82 10.34
N PRO A 124 8.55 18.96 10.51
CA PRO A 124 8.32 20.14 9.69
C PRO A 124 8.69 19.90 8.22
N ILE A 125 9.77 19.16 7.94
CA ILE A 125 10.23 18.86 6.58
C ILE A 125 9.15 18.08 5.81
N THR A 126 8.61 17.03 6.43
CA THR A 126 7.59 16.19 5.81
C THR A 126 6.29 16.97 5.59
N THR A 127 5.92 17.83 6.56
CA THR A 127 4.73 18.69 6.46
C THR A 127 4.85 19.72 5.34
N ILE A 128 5.97 20.44 5.29
CA ILE A 128 6.24 21.45 4.26
C ILE A 128 6.36 20.80 2.89
N GLY A 129 7.04 19.65 2.79
CA GLY A 129 7.12 18.88 1.55
C GLY A 129 5.75 18.44 1.03
N ALA A 130 4.90 17.91 1.92
CA ALA A 130 3.52 17.55 1.57
C ALA A 130 2.70 18.76 1.14
N PHE A 131 2.88 19.93 1.78
CA PHE A 131 2.23 21.18 1.39
C PHE A 131 2.60 21.58 -0.04
N PHE A 132 3.89 21.55 -0.39
CA PHE A 132 4.31 21.84 -1.77
C PHE A 132 3.71 20.86 -2.78
N ILE A 133 3.74 19.56 -2.48
CA ILE A 133 3.20 18.52 -3.36
C ILE A 133 1.67 18.66 -3.54
N ALA A 134 0.95 19.05 -2.49
CA ALA A 134 -0.50 19.21 -2.56
C ALA A 134 -0.96 20.30 -3.55
N ASN A 135 -0.08 21.24 -3.91
CA ASN A 135 -0.40 22.33 -4.85
C ASN A 135 -0.34 21.90 -6.34
N PHE A 136 0.18 20.72 -6.69
CA PHE A 136 0.27 20.25 -8.09
C PHE A 136 -1.07 19.74 -8.67
N GLY A 137 -2.10 19.57 -7.83
CA GLY A 137 -3.40 19.07 -8.24
C GLY A 137 -3.49 17.54 -8.28
N LEU A 138 -4.70 17.03 -8.08
CA LEU A 138 -4.96 15.60 -7.86
C LEU A 138 -4.49 14.72 -9.03
N ASP A 139 -4.79 15.11 -10.27
CA ASP A 139 -4.48 14.30 -11.45
C ASP A 139 -2.97 14.12 -11.64
N GLN A 140 -2.19 15.17 -11.42
CA GLN A 140 -0.73 15.10 -11.49
C GLN A 140 -0.14 14.25 -10.36
N ILE A 141 -0.63 14.45 -9.13
CA ILE A 141 -0.20 13.66 -7.97
C ILE A 141 -0.47 12.18 -8.21
N ILE A 142 -1.65 11.82 -8.76
CA ILE A 142 -1.97 10.44 -9.14
C ILE A 142 -1.00 9.96 -10.22
N ALA A 143 -0.85 10.69 -11.33
CA ALA A 143 0.02 10.29 -12.44
C ALA A 143 1.47 10.03 -12.03
N TYR A 144 2.04 10.83 -11.12
CA TYR A 144 3.39 10.62 -10.61
C TYR A 144 3.49 9.54 -9.52
N SER A 145 2.44 9.35 -8.73
CA SER A 145 2.44 8.34 -7.67
C SER A 145 2.13 6.93 -8.18
N THR A 146 1.32 6.77 -9.22
CA THR A 146 0.98 5.47 -9.82
C THR A 146 2.19 4.58 -10.12
N PRO A 147 3.27 5.02 -10.80
CA PRO A 147 4.43 4.16 -11.07
C PRO A 147 5.14 3.72 -9.79
N ILE A 148 5.24 4.61 -8.79
CA ILE A 148 5.82 4.29 -7.48
C ILE A 148 4.95 3.26 -6.76
N LEU A 149 3.62 3.42 -6.83
CA LEU A 149 2.66 2.49 -6.24
C LEU A 149 2.76 1.12 -6.91
N MET A 150 2.79 1.05 -8.24
CA MET A 150 2.92 -0.21 -8.99
C MET A 150 4.21 -0.96 -8.65
N LEU A 151 5.30 -0.24 -8.34
CA LEU A 151 6.53 -0.84 -7.84
C LEU A 151 6.37 -1.39 -6.41
N LEU A 152 5.78 -0.60 -5.52
CA LEU A 152 5.74 -0.90 -4.08
C LEU A 152 4.66 -1.93 -3.71
N TYR A 153 3.55 -2.01 -4.45
CA TYR A 153 2.44 -2.93 -4.14
C TYR A 153 2.86 -4.41 -4.18
N PRO A 154 3.45 -4.94 -5.28
CA PRO A 154 3.89 -6.33 -5.34
C PRO A 154 4.87 -6.68 -4.22
N LEU A 155 5.80 -5.77 -3.92
CA LEU A 155 6.79 -5.94 -2.87
C LEU A 155 6.14 -6.00 -1.49
N ALA A 156 5.20 -5.10 -1.20
CA ALA A 156 4.46 -5.09 0.05
C ALA A 156 3.62 -6.36 0.24
N ILE A 157 2.91 -6.79 -0.80
CA ILE A 157 2.12 -8.02 -0.77
C ILE A 157 3.02 -9.23 -0.51
N ALA A 158 4.19 -9.31 -1.17
CA ALA A 158 5.16 -10.37 -0.92
C ALA A 158 5.67 -10.37 0.53
N LEU A 159 5.99 -9.20 1.10
CA LEU A 159 6.43 -9.08 2.49
C LEU A 159 5.34 -9.46 3.49
N ILE A 160 4.09 -9.07 3.24
CA ILE A 160 2.94 -9.45 4.07
C ILE A 160 2.74 -10.97 4.02
N MET A 161 2.76 -11.56 2.82
CA MET A 161 2.61 -13.01 2.63
C MET A 161 3.72 -13.80 3.33
N LEU A 162 4.98 -13.38 3.18
CA LEU A 162 6.11 -13.97 3.90
C LEU A 162 6.00 -13.78 5.43
N GLY A 163 5.53 -12.62 5.88
CA GLY A 163 5.28 -12.33 7.29
C GLY A 163 4.21 -13.24 7.91
N LEU A 164 3.14 -13.54 7.15
CA LEU A 164 2.10 -14.47 7.58
C LEU A 164 2.57 -15.93 7.58
N LEU A 165 3.43 -16.31 6.64
CA LEU A 165 4.03 -17.66 6.56
C LEU A 165 5.20 -17.86 7.54
N HIS A 166 5.68 -16.78 8.17
CA HIS A 166 6.80 -16.79 9.12
C HIS A 166 6.72 -17.88 10.21
N PRO A 167 5.55 -18.19 10.81
CA PRO A 167 5.44 -19.28 11.79
C PRO A 167 5.79 -20.67 11.21
N TRP A 168 5.68 -20.87 9.89
CA TRP A 168 5.93 -22.15 9.22
C TRP A 168 7.29 -22.21 8.50
N ILE A 169 7.79 -21.08 7.99
CA ILE A 169 9.04 -21.01 7.22
C ILE A 169 10.22 -20.44 8.03
N GLY A 170 9.94 -19.90 9.22
CA GLY A 170 10.90 -19.21 10.08
C GLY A 170 11.43 -17.90 9.46
N LYS A 171 12.38 -17.24 10.14
CA LYS A 171 13.05 -16.04 9.61
C LYS A 171 14.15 -16.39 8.59
N ASN A 172 13.84 -17.23 7.61
CA ASN A 172 14.86 -17.67 6.65
C ASN A 172 15.15 -16.57 5.62
N THR A 173 16.31 -15.94 5.76
CA THR A 173 16.74 -14.83 4.91
C THR A 173 16.79 -15.21 3.42
N ARG A 174 17.03 -16.48 3.08
CA ARG A 174 17.08 -16.93 1.67
C ARG A 174 15.70 -16.93 1.03
N ILE A 175 14.66 -17.38 1.73
CA ILE A 175 13.28 -17.38 1.22
C ILE A 175 12.81 -15.94 0.98
N TYR A 176 13.10 -15.05 1.94
CA TYR A 176 12.77 -13.63 1.79
C TYR A 176 13.50 -13.00 0.59
N LYS A 177 14.83 -13.16 0.50
CA LYS A 177 15.62 -12.54 -0.58
C LYS A 177 15.20 -13.04 -1.97
N THR A 178 14.99 -14.34 -2.12
CA THR A 178 14.61 -14.93 -3.41
C THR A 178 13.20 -14.50 -3.82
N THR A 179 12.21 -14.60 -2.93
CA THR A 179 10.84 -14.14 -3.20
C THR A 179 10.83 -12.66 -3.59
N ILE A 180 11.50 -11.79 -2.83
CA ILE A 180 11.57 -10.37 -3.16
C ILE A 180 12.29 -10.11 -4.49
N ALA A 181 13.43 -10.78 -4.75
CA ALA A 181 14.18 -10.58 -5.97
C ALA A 181 13.37 -10.95 -7.22
N PHE A 182 12.62 -12.05 -7.17
CA PHE A 182 11.75 -12.46 -8.28
C PHE A 182 10.55 -11.54 -8.44
N THR A 183 9.90 -11.10 -7.36
CA THR A 183 8.78 -10.15 -7.41
C THR A 183 9.21 -8.75 -7.88
N MET A 184 10.48 -8.37 -7.66
CA MET A 184 11.01 -7.06 -8.09
C MET A 184 11.02 -6.90 -9.61
N ILE A 185 11.20 -8.00 -10.35
CA ILE A 185 11.28 -7.98 -11.83
C ILE A 185 9.96 -7.47 -12.44
N PRO A 186 8.80 -8.13 -12.24
CA PRO A 186 7.53 -7.65 -12.76
C PRO A 186 7.14 -6.30 -12.15
N ALA A 187 7.41 -6.07 -10.86
CA ALA A 187 7.12 -4.76 -10.24
C ALA A 187 7.84 -3.58 -10.92
N LEU A 188 9.07 -3.80 -11.40
CA LEU A 188 9.81 -2.80 -12.16
C LEU A 188 9.23 -2.62 -13.57
N LEU A 189 8.79 -3.69 -14.21
CA LEU A 189 8.15 -3.64 -15.53
C LEU A 189 6.82 -2.89 -15.47
N ASP A 190 6.00 -3.16 -14.45
CA ASP A 190 4.75 -2.45 -14.19
C ASP A 190 4.97 -0.97 -13.86
N ALA A 191 6.00 -0.66 -13.07
CA ALA A 191 6.36 0.73 -12.78
C ALA A 191 6.77 1.50 -14.04
N ILE A 192 7.48 0.84 -14.95
CA ILE A 192 7.86 1.37 -16.27
C ILE A 192 6.62 1.57 -17.15
N HIS A 193 5.71 0.59 -17.17
CA HIS A 193 4.46 0.68 -17.93
C HIS A 193 3.56 1.82 -17.45
N ALA A 194 3.53 2.07 -16.13
CA ALA A 194 2.77 3.14 -15.51
C ALA A 194 3.43 4.53 -15.60
N LEU A 195 4.53 4.69 -16.34
CA LEU A 195 5.17 6.00 -16.55
C LEU A 195 4.24 6.95 -17.33
N PRO A 196 4.31 8.28 -17.07
CA PRO A 196 3.55 9.27 -17.83
C PRO A 196 3.84 9.19 -19.34
N ALA A 197 2.85 9.53 -20.16
CA ALA A 197 2.86 9.35 -21.62
C ALA A 197 4.13 9.91 -22.33
N GLY A 198 4.74 10.98 -21.81
CA GLY A 198 5.97 11.54 -22.37
C GLY A 198 7.22 10.66 -22.21
N LEU A 199 7.27 9.83 -21.15
CA LEU A 199 8.35 8.87 -20.89
C LEU A 199 8.02 7.50 -21.47
N ALA A 200 6.77 7.06 -21.38
CA ALA A 200 6.32 5.75 -21.87
C ALA A 200 6.46 5.57 -23.40
N GLN A 201 6.45 6.68 -24.17
CA GLN A 201 6.57 6.65 -25.62
C GLN A 201 8.01 6.49 -26.14
N LEU A 202 9.03 6.46 -25.27
CA LEU A 202 10.39 6.18 -25.73
C LEU A 202 10.48 4.75 -26.29
N PRO A 203 11.16 4.54 -27.42
CA PRO A 203 11.18 3.26 -28.13
C PRO A 203 11.73 2.11 -27.27
N PHE A 204 12.60 2.42 -26.31
CA PHE A 204 13.11 1.47 -25.33
C PHE A 204 12.00 0.91 -24.42
N PHE A 205 11.13 1.77 -23.89
CA PHE A 205 10.05 1.36 -22.99
C PHE A 205 8.90 0.68 -23.75
N ALA A 206 8.60 1.11 -24.98
CA ALA A 206 7.65 0.45 -25.85
C ALA A 206 8.06 -1.01 -26.21
N GLY A 207 9.36 -1.26 -26.43
CA GLY A 207 9.89 -2.61 -26.67
C GLY A 207 9.76 -3.54 -25.46
N ILE A 208 10.03 -3.02 -24.25
CA ILE A 208 9.85 -3.75 -22.99
C ILE A 208 8.37 -4.08 -22.76
N GLN A 209 7.47 -3.13 -23.05
CA GLN A 209 6.04 -3.32 -22.89
C GLN A 209 5.47 -4.37 -23.87
N HIS A 210 5.93 -4.38 -25.12
CA HIS A 210 5.52 -5.39 -26.09
C HIS A 210 5.96 -6.80 -25.66
N PHE A 211 7.18 -6.93 -25.14
CA PHE A 211 7.69 -8.19 -24.58
C PHE A 211 6.87 -8.63 -23.36
N ALA A 212 6.63 -7.73 -22.41
CA ALA A 212 5.87 -8.01 -21.20
C ALA A 212 4.43 -8.46 -21.50
N SER A 213 3.74 -7.76 -22.42
CA SER A 213 2.36 -8.10 -22.82
C SER A 213 2.23 -9.44 -23.54
N THR A 214 3.29 -9.95 -24.15
CA THR A 214 3.28 -11.19 -24.94
C THR A 214 3.73 -12.40 -24.13
N PHE A 215 4.72 -12.24 -23.25
CA PHE A 215 5.37 -13.36 -22.54
C PHE A 215 4.96 -13.48 -21.06
N ILE A 216 4.42 -12.44 -20.44
CA ILE A 216 4.09 -12.48 -19.01
C ILE A 216 2.60 -12.77 -18.80
N PRO A 217 2.25 -13.93 -18.20
CA PRO A 217 0.87 -14.24 -17.87
C PRO A 217 0.32 -13.24 -16.83
N LEU A 218 -0.96 -12.88 -16.96
CA LEU A 218 -1.67 -11.87 -16.14
C LEU A 218 -1.24 -10.40 -16.31
N PHE A 219 -0.35 -10.07 -17.27
CA PHE A 219 0.04 -8.68 -17.53
C PHE A 219 -1.14 -7.77 -17.92
N GLY A 220 -2.09 -8.28 -18.70
CA GLY A 220 -3.27 -7.52 -19.11
C GLY A 220 -4.21 -7.09 -17.97
N ILE A 221 -4.05 -7.64 -16.77
CA ILE A 221 -4.86 -7.33 -15.58
C ILE A 221 -3.97 -6.65 -14.49
N GLY A 222 -2.68 -6.44 -14.74
CA GLY A 222 -1.74 -5.87 -13.75
C GLY A 222 -1.46 -6.81 -12.57
N MET A 223 -1.54 -8.12 -12.79
CA MET A 223 -1.27 -9.17 -11.80
C MET A 223 -0.09 -10.07 -12.21
N ASP A 224 0.77 -9.54 -13.07
CA ASP A 224 1.99 -10.17 -13.58
C ASP A 224 2.96 -10.59 -12.46
N PHE A 225 2.93 -9.92 -11.31
CA PHE A 225 3.78 -10.24 -10.17
C PHE A 225 3.43 -11.54 -9.45
N VAL A 226 2.18 -12.02 -9.54
CA VAL A 226 1.72 -13.20 -8.78
C VAL A 226 2.46 -14.48 -9.21
N PRO A 227 2.59 -14.81 -10.51
CA PRO A 227 3.42 -15.92 -10.97
C PRO A 227 4.87 -15.85 -10.48
N PHE A 228 5.52 -14.68 -10.57
CA PHE A 228 6.91 -14.51 -10.15
C PHE A 228 7.08 -14.61 -8.64
N LEU A 229 6.13 -14.10 -7.86
CA LEU A 229 6.10 -14.23 -6.42
C LEU A 229 6.03 -15.71 -6.02
N LEU A 230 5.16 -16.51 -6.65
CA LEU A 230 5.04 -17.94 -6.40
C LEU A 230 6.31 -18.70 -6.78
N ILE A 231 6.89 -18.41 -7.94
CA ILE A 231 8.15 -19.01 -8.39
C ILE A 231 9.27 -18.67 -7.40
N GLY A 232 9.42 -17.39 -7.03
CA GLY A 232 10.41 -16.92 -6.08
C GLY A 232 10.27 -17.58 -4.71
N PHE A 233 9.04 -17.74 -4.23
CA PHE A 233 8.74 -18.44 -2.98
C PHE A 233 9.12 -19.93 -3.04
N ILE A 234 8.72 -20.64 -4.09
CA ILE A 234 9.02 -22.07 -4.28
C ILE A 234 10.52 -22.30 -4.42
N CYS A 235 11.21 -21.51 -5.26
CA CYS A 235 12.66 -21.57 -5.41
C CYS A 235 13.38 -21.28 -4.08
N GLY A 236 12.92 -20.27 -3.34
CA GLY A 236 13.43 -19.94 -2.02
C GLY A 236 13.28 -21.07 -1.01
N PHE A 237 12.10 -21.70 -0.99
CA PHE A 237 11.79 -22.83 -0.11
C PHE A 237 12.64 -24.07 -0.44
N ILE A 238 12.77 -24.40 -1.73
CA ILE A 238 13.61 -25.51 -2.21
C ILE A 238 15.07 -25.25 -1.84
N ALA A 239 15.59 -24.05 -2.13
CA ALA A 239 16.96 -23.67 -1.79
C ALA A 239 17.23 -23.71 -0.28
N ALA A 240 16.26 -23.29 0.55
CA ALA A 240 16.34 -23.38 2.00
C ALA A 240 16.44 -24.83 2.48
N LYS A 241 15.63 -25.73 1.92
CA LYS A 241 15.62 -27.16 2.24
C LYS A 241 16.94 -27.85 1.85
N PHE A 242 17.47 -27.57 0.66
CA PHE A 242 18.76 -28.11 0.22
C PHE A 242 19.96 -27.59 1.01
N SER A 243 19.83 -26.43 1.65
CA SER A 243 20.92 -25.81 2.42
C SER A 243 20.96 -26.25 3.88
N GLY A 244 20.09 -27.18 4.30
CA GLY A 244 20.00 -27.65 5.68
C GLY A 244 19.57 -26.56 6.70
N ALA A 245 19.04 -25.43 6.23
CA ALA A 245 18.60 -24.36 7.11
C ALA A 245 17.34 -24.82 7.88
N LYS A 246 17.34 -24.73 9.22
CA LYS A 246 16.15 -25.00 10.02
C LYS A 246 15.00 -24.10 9.56
N LEU A 247 13.91 -24.69 9.05
CA LEU A 247 12.72 -23.98 8.58
C LEU A 247 11.76 -23.59 9.72
N ALA A 248 11.96 -24.09 10.94
CA ALA A 248 11.18 -23.69 12.10
C ALA A 248 12.07 -22.89 13.08
N PRO A 249 11.59 -21.77 13.65
CA PRO A 249 12.14 -21.30 14.91
C PRO A 249 11.76 -22.33 15.99
N ASP A 250 12.68 -22.61 16.91
CA ASP A 250 12.29 -23.22 18.19
C ASP A 250 11.23 -22.27 18.79
N LEU A 251 9.97 -22.73 18.87
CA LEU A 251 8.92 -22.00 19.59
C LEU A 251 9.48 -21.78 21.00
N PRO A 252 9.52 -20.54 21.52
CA PRO A 252 9.83 -20.37 22.93
C PRO A 252 8.79 -21.20 23.71
N ASP A 253 9.28 -22.05 24.60
CA ASP A 253 8.45 -22.83 25.51
C ASP A 253 7.41 -21.90 26.16
N PRO A 254 6.17 -22.37 26.38
CA PRO A 254 5.14 -21.58 26.99
C PRO A 254 5.42 -21.45 28.50
N ASP A 255 6.37 -20.58 28.86
CA ASP A 255 6.55 -20.04 30.20
C ASP A 255 6.06 -18.58 30.25
#